data_AF-A0A9D1EY07-F1
#
_entry.id   AF-A0A9D1EY07-F1
#
_cell.length_a   1.000
_cell.length_b   1.000
_cell.length_c   1.000
_cell.angle_alpha   90.00
_cell.angle_beta   90.00
_cell.angle_gamma   90.00
#
_symmetry.space_group_name_H-M   'P 1'
#
loop_
_entity.id
_entity.type
_entity.pdbx_description
1 polymer ?
#
loop_
_entity_poly.entity_id
_entity_poly.type
_entity_poly.pdbx_seq_one_letter_code
_entity_poly.pdbx_strand_id
1 'polypeptide(L)'
;MSWRDLLNVQNVEKGFFASSNSYGIPDIIPDEFEVKELIPYRVDSNRNGTAHFFLDDYRFERCWKNADSQIEELKTYAGVLSPDFSMYTNYPEAFQIWQVYRNRWCAAYWQSKGI
;
A
#
# COMPACT_ATOMS: atom_id res chain seq x y z
N MET A 1 -4.60 26.73 -12.75
CA MET A 1 -3.99 25.97 -11.65
C MET A 1 -4.41 26.63 -10.36
N SER A 2 -5.34 26.03 -9.64
CA SER A 2 -5.79 26.43 -8.31
C SER A 2 -4.75 25.98 -7.27
N TRP A 3 -4.65 26.66 -6.13
CA TRP A 3 -3.79 26.21 -5.02
C TRP A 3 -4.17 24.80 -4.54
N ARG A 4 -5.41 24.37 -4.76
CA ARG A 4 -5.89 23.01 -4.48
C ARG A 4 -5.21 21.96 -5.38
N ASP A 5 -4.84 22.32 -6.60
CA ASP A 5 -4.15 21.44 -7.55
C ASP A 5 -2.66 21.28 -7.20
N LEU A 6 -2.13 22.13 -6.30
CA LEU A 6 -0.75 22.07 -5.79
C LEU A 6 -0.64 21.31 -4.46
N LEU A 7 -1.78 20.96 -3.85
CA LEU A 7 -1.80 20.21 -2.60
C LEU A 7 -1.88 18.72 -2.91
N ASN A 8 -0.74 18.05 -2.77
CA ASN A 8 -0.61 16.60 -2.78
C ASN A 8 -1.13 16.05 -1.44
N VAL A 9 -2.44 16.20 -1.19
CA VAL A 9 -3.07 15.80 0.08
C VAL A 9 -3.27 14.30 0.06
N GLN A 10 -2.35 13.55 0.67
CA GLN A 10 -2.59 12.16 1.08
C GLN A 10 -3.11 11.26 -0.07
N ASN A 11 -2.57 11.45 -1.28
CA ASN A 11 -2.88 10.70 -2.51
C ASN A 11 -4.30 10.90 -3.10
N VAL A 12 -5.04 11.93 -2.67
CA VAL A 12 -6.37 12.25 -3.21
C VAL A 12 -6.37 12.41 -4.74
N GLU A 13 -5.30 13.00 -5.29
CA GLU A 13 -5.13 13.19 -6.72
C GLU A 13 -4.76 11.92 -7.49
N LYS A 14 -4.24 10.89 -6.81
CA LYS A 14 -3.83 9.62 -7.43
C LYS A 14 -5.00 8.68 -7.67
N GLY A 15 -6.04 8.78 -6.85
CA GLY A 15 -7.29 8.08 -7.11
C GLY A 15 -8.14 7.79 -5.89
N PHE A 16 -9.44 7.64 -6.16
CA PHE A 16 -10.42 7.05 -5.27
C PHE A 16 -10.81 5.69 -5.85
N PHE A 17 -10.76 4.67 -5.01
CA PHE A 17 -11.13 3.31 -5.39
C PHE A 17 -12.55 2.99 -4.94
N ALA A 18 -13.15 1.98 -5.58
CA ALA A 18 -14.44 1.46 -5.15
C ALA A 18 -14.36 1.01 -3.68
N SER A 19 -15.44 1.26 -2.93
CA SER A 19 -15.55 0.90 -1.52
C SER A 19 -16.97 0.46 -1.23
N SER A 20 -17.11 -0.70 -0.61
CA SER A 20 -18.38 -1.27 -0.15
C SER A 20 -18.79 -0.83 1.26
N ASN A 21 -17.92 -0.09 1.97
CA ASN A 21 -18.14 0.36 3.34
C ASN A 21 -18.30 1.88 3.45
N SER A 22 -18.87 2.33 4.57
CA SER A 22 -19.16 3.74 4.86
C SER A 22 -17.93 4.60 5.12
N TYR A 23 -16.76 4.01 5.32
CA TYR A 23 -15.51 4.74 5.58
C TYR A 23 -14.75 5.08 4.30
N GLY A 24 -15.21 4.58 3.15
CA GLY A 24 -14.48 4.74 1.88
C GLY A 24 -13.19 3.92 1.82
N ILE A 25 -13.03 2.92 2.69
CA ILE A 25 -11.87 2.01 2.67
C ILE A 25 -11.94 1.18 1.40
N PRO A 26 -10.92 1.20 0.52
CA PRO A 26 -10.97 0.50 -0.76
C PRO A 26 -11.26 -1.00 -0.63
N ASP A 27 -12.12 -1.49 -1.52
CA ASP A 27 -12.24 -2.91 -1.80
C ASP A 27 -10.98 -3.36 -2.56
N ILE A 28 -10.39 -4.49 -2.15
CA ILE A 28 -9.29 -5.13 -2.88
C ILE A 28 -9.88 -6.24 -3.72
N ILE A 29 -9.43 -6.33 -4.97
CA ILE A 29 -9.82 -7.42 -5.87
C ILE A 29 -9.01 -8.67 -5.47
N PRO A 30 -9.62 -9.85 -5.33
CA PRO A 30 -8.85 -11.08 -5.12
C PRO A 30 -7.87 -11.29 -6.28
N ASP A 31 -6.62 -11.61 -5.95
CA ASP A 31 -5.59 -11.95 -6.92
C ASP A 31 -5.00 -13.32 -6.58
N GLU A 32 -4.72 -14.11 -7.60
CA GLU A 32 -4.16 -15.46 -7.47
C GLU A 32 -2.78 -15.49 -8.11
N PHE A 33 -1.75 -15.60 -7.28
CA PHE A 33 -0.37 -15.75 -7.72
C PHE A 33 0.39 -16.75 -6.86
N GLU A 34 1.45 -17.33 -7.43
CA GLU A 34 2.34 -18.21 -6.69
C GLU A 34 3.19 -17.39 -5.70
N VAL A 35 2.98 -17.62 -4.40
CA VAL A 35 3.84 -17.05 -3.36
C VAL A 35 5.18 -17.80 -3.36
N LYS A 36 6.23 -17.10 -3.76
CA LYS A 36 7.61 -17.60 -3.73
C LYS A 36 8.26 -17.28 -2.39
N GLU A 37 9.58 -17.43 -2.30
CA GLU A 37 10.35 -17.01 -1.13
C GLU A 37 9.98 -15.58 -0.72
N LEU A 38 9.68 -15.37 0.57
CA LEU A 38 9.30 -14.07 1.09
C LEU A 38 10.54 -13.19 1.22
N ILE A 39 10.54 -12.07 0.51
CA ILE A 39 11.63 -11.12 0.50
C ILE A 39 11.21 -9.86 1.27
N PRO A 40 11.94 -9.46 2.32
CA PRO A 40 11.63 -8.24 3.05
C PRO A 40 11.80 -7.02 2.14
N TYR A 41 10.76 -6.19 2.07
CA TYR A 41 10.72 -5.04 1.17
C TYR A 41 11.94 -4.13 1.34
N ARG A 42 12.72 -3.98 0.26
CA ARG A 42 13.95 -3.19 0.14
C ARG A 42 15.05 -3.50 1.18
N VAL A 43 15.04 -4.70 1.77
CA VAL A 43 16.11 -5.12 2.70
C VAL A 43 17.12 -6.03 2.00
N ASP A 44 16.65 -7.00 1.22
CA ASP A 44 17.54 -7.83 0.38
C ASP A 44 17.93 -7.07 -0.89
N SER A 45 18.89 -7.58 -1.67
CA SER A 45 19.14 -7.19 -3.07
C SER A 45 18.52 -8.18 -4.07
N ASN A 46 18.31 -9.43 -3.67
CA ASN A 46 17.57 -10.41 -4.44
C ASN A 46 16.08 -10.02 -4.44
N ARG A 47 15.49 -9.95 -5.63
CA ARG A 47 14.06 -9.63 -5.84
C ARG A 47 13.30 -10.82 -6.42
N ASN A 48 13.95 -11.97 -6.60
CA ASN A 48 13.35 -13.16 -7.20
C ASN A 48 12.46 -13.92 -6.18
N GLY A 49 11.47 -13.23 -5.63
CA GLY A 49 10.55 -13.74 -4.63
C GLY A 49 9.38 -12.78 -4.41
N THR A 50 8.56 -13.07 -3.41
CA THR A 50 7.37 -12.27 -3.09
C THR A 50 7.70 -11.22 -2.03
N ALA A 51 7.50 -9.94 -2.32
CA ALA A 51 7.72 -8.87 -1.35
C ALA A 51 6.75 -9.00 -0.16
N HIS A 52 7.28 -8.92 1.06
CA HIS A 52 6.48 -8.79 2.27
C HIS A 52 6.85 -7.53 3.06
N PHE A 53 5.88 -7.10 3.88
CA PHE A 53 5.95 -5.85 4.64
C PHE A 53 5.98 -6.03 6.16
N PHE A 54 6.10 -7.27 6.66
CA PHE A 54 6.31 -7.63 8.08
C PHE A 54 7.62 -7.03 8.64
N LEU A 55 7.63 -5.72 8.77
CA LEU A 55 8.74 -4.81 9.04
C LEU A 55 8.17 -3.64 9.84
N ASP A 56 9.05 -2.80 10.41
CA ASP A 56 8.58 -1.56 11.02
C ASP A 56 7.96 -0.60 9.98
N ASP A 57 6.77 -0.04 10.28
CA ASP A 57 6.00 0.86 9.40
C ASP A 57 6.86 1.92 8.71
N TYR A 58 7.83 2.53 9.43
CA TYR A 58 8.66 3.61 8.88
C TYR A 58 9.44 3.20 7.62
N ARG A 59 9.73 1.90 7.44
CA ARG A 59 10.48 1.36 6.29
C ARG A 59 9.67 1.46 5.00
N PHE A 60 8.37 1.20 5.08
CA PHE A 60 7.45 1.20 3.95
C PHE A 60 6.43 2.32 3.96
N GLU A 61 6.52 3.26 4.91
CA GLU A 61 5.71 4.49 4.94
C GLU A 61 5.75 5.27 3.60
N ARG A 62 6.85 5.12 2.85
CA ARG A 62 7.02 5.65 1.49
C ARG A 62 6.00 5.12 0.48
N CYS A 63 5.50 3.90 0.65
CA CYS A 63 4.46 3.31 -0.19
C CYS A 63 3.17 4.11 -0.11
N TRP A 64 2.91 4.74 1.05
CA TRP A 64 1.81 5.68 1.23
C TRP A 64 2.22 7.11 0.84
N LYS A 65 3.26 7.66 1.46
CA LYS A 65 3.63 9.08 1.31
C LYS A 65 4.09 9.46 -0.09
N ASN A 66 4.65 8.52 -0.84
CA ASN A 66 5.17 8.75 -2.18
C ASN A 66 4.91 7.52 -3.06
N ALA A 67 3.63 7.14 -3.19
CA ALA A 67 3.21 5.89 -3.81
C ALA A 67 3.82 5.64 -5.20
N ASP A 68 3.84 6.65 -6.07
CA ASP A 68 4.35 6.56 -7.45
C ASP A 68 5.82 6.12 -7.49
N SER A 69 6.64 6.67 -6.59
CA SER A 69 8.07 6.40 -6.54
C SER A 69 8.41 4.96 -6.16
N GLN A 70 7.45 4.19 -5.67
CA GLN A 70 7.66 2.79 -5.28
C GLN A 70 7.19 1.79 -6.35
N ILE A 71 6.42 2.21 -7.36
CA ILE A 71 5.82 1.29 -8.34
C ILE A 71 6.88 0.49 -9.10
N GLU A 72 7.92 1.16 -9.62
CA GLU A 72 8.98 0.48 -10.38
C GLU A 72 9.79 -0.49 -9.51
N GLU A 73 10.03 -0.17 -8.24
CA GLU A 73 10.67 -1.09 -7.29
C GLU A 73 9.80 -2.32 -7.03
N LEU A 74 8.50 -2.12 -6.78
CA LEU A 74 7.56 -3.21 -6.48
C LEU A 74 7.45 -4.20 -7.65
N LYS A 75 7.49 -3.70 -8.90
CA LYS A 75 7.48 -4.54 -10.11
C LYS A 75 8.72 -5.40 -10.30
N THR A 76 9.81 -5.14 -9.56
CA THR A 76 11.01 -6.00 -9.63
C THR A 76 10.82 -7.33 -8.90
N TYR A 77 9.83 -7.42 -8.00
CA TYR A 77 9.50 -8.63 -7.28
C TYR A 77 8.65 -9.58 -8.13
N ALA A 78 8.72 -10.88 -7.84
CA ALA A 78 7.89 -11.88 -8.52
C ALA A 78 6.40 -11.81 -8.10
N GLY A 79 6.12 -11.18 -6.96
CA GLY A 79 4.79 -10.88 -6.46
C GLY A 79 4.90 -9.95 -5.25
N VAL A 80 3.80 -9.31 -4.84
CA VAL A 80 3.82 -8.32 -3.76
C VAL A 80 2.61 -8.53 -2.85
N LEU A 81 2.85 -8.67 -1.55
CA LEU A 81 1.78 -8.62 -0.55
C LEU A 81 1.47 -7.17 -0.20
N SER A 82 0.20 -6.83 0.04
CA SER A 82 -0.20 -5.49 0.53
C SER A 82 0.58 -5.08 1.78
N PRO A 83 0.83 -3.78 2.01
CA PRO A 83 1.61 -3.35 3.16
C PRO A 83 0.77 -3.45 4.45
N ASP A 84 1.31 -4.02 5.52
CA ASP A 84 0.59 -4.19 6.80
C ASP A 84 0.96 -3.09 7.82
N PHE A 85 0.36 -1.91 7.65
CA PHE A 85 0.51 -0.86 8.66
C PHE A 85 0.07 -1.37 10.05
N SER A 86 0.93 -1.14 11.03
CA SER A 86 0.76 -1.65 12.39
C SER A 86 -0.56 -1.18 13.00
N MET A 87 -1.35 -2.13 13.50
CA MET A 87 -2.56 -1.88 14.26
C MET A 87 -2.38 -2.40 15.67
N TYR A 88 -2.64 -1.56 16.66
CA TYR A 88 -2.64 -1.96 18.07
C TYR A 88 -4.04 -1.83 18.65
N THR A 89 -4.51 -2.86 19.34
CA THR A 89 -5.87 -2.91 19.90
C THR A 89 -6.14 -1.84 20.95
N ASN A 90 -5.09 -1.30 21.58
CA ASN A 90 -5.17 -0.21 22.55
C ASN A 90 -5.11 1.19 21.91
N TYR A 91 -4.95 1.31 20.59
CA TYR A 91 -4.95 2.61 19.92
C TYR A 91 -6.38 3.11 19.67
N PRO A 92 -6.60 4.42 19.54
CA PRO A 92 -7.92 4.96 19.18
C PRO A 92 -8.45 4.34 17.88
N GLU A 93 -9.74 4.04 17.83
CA GLU A 93 -10.39 3.40 16.67
C GLU A 93 -10.18 4.20 15.37
N ALA A 94 -10.24 5.54 15.45
CA ALA A 94 -9.96 6.41 14.30
C ALA A 94 -8.56 6.16 13.70
N PHE A 95 -7.56 5.87 14.54
CA PHE A 95 -6.23 5.53 14.06
C PHE A 95 -6.22 4.14 13.42
N GLN A 96 -6.87 3.15 14.02
CA GLN A 96 -6.96 1.80 13.43
C GLN A 96 -7.64 1.84 12.05
N ILE A 97 -8.76 2.56 11.92
CA ILE A 97 -9.45 2.81 10.64
C ILE A 97 -8.49 3.45 9.63
N TRP A 98 -7.70 4.43 10.06
CA TRP A 98 -6.71 5.06 9.21
C TRP A 98 -5.62 4.09 8.72
N GLN A 99 -5.10 3.22 9.59
CA GLN A 99 -4.12 2.19 9.19
C GLN A 99 -4.70 1.23 8.15
N VAL A 100 -5.95 0.77 8.36
CA VAL A 100 -6.65 -0.09 7.39
C VAL A 100 -6.87 0.63 6.07
N TYR A 101 -7.29 1.90 6.10
CA TYR A 101 -7.47 2.70 4.90
C TYR A 101 -6.18 2.77 4.08
N ARG A 102 -5.04 3.08 4.72
CA ARG A 102 -3.73 3.17 4.05
C ARG A 102 -3.30 1.83 3.44
N ASN A 103 -3.48 0.72 4.17
CA ASN A 103 -3.20 -0.62 3.67
C ASN A 103 -4.00 -0.89 2.39
N ARG A 104 -5.34 -0.74 2.46
CA ARG A 104 -6.25 -1.07 1.37
C ARG A 104 -6.08 -0.16 0.16
N TRP A 105 -5.82 1.13 0.40
CA TRP A 105 -5.55 2.08 -0.66
C TRP A 105 -4.24 1.77 -1.38
N CYS A 106 -3.16 1.45 -0.66
CA CYS A 106 -1.90 1.04 -1.30
C CYS A 106 -2.11 -0.21 -2.17
N ALA A 107 -2.81 -1.23 -1.65
CA ALA A 107 -3.10 -2.44 -2.41
C ALA A 107 -3.92 -2.16 -3.68
N ALA A 108 -5.03 -1.41 -3.56
CA ALA A 108 -5.84 -1.04 -4.73
C ALA A 108 -5.07 -0.19 -5.74
N TYR A 109 -4.21 0.71 -5.24
CA TYR A 109 -3.31 1.49 -6.10
C TYR A 109 -2.34 0.59 -6.86
N TRP A 110 -1.74 -0.40 -6.21
CA TRP A 110 -0.82 -1.35 -6.84
C TRP A 110 -1.52 -2.20 -7.90
N GLN A 111 -2.71 -2.71 -7.62
CA GLN A 111 -3.54 -3.43 -8.60
C GLN A 111 -3.83 -2.56 -9.83
N SER A 112 -4.14 -1.27 -9.64
CA SER A 112 -4.35 -0.33 -10.75
C SER A 112 -3.10 -0.08 -11.60
N LYS A 113 -1.92 -0.46 -11.12
CA LYS A 113 -0.62 -0.38 -11.83
C LYS A 113 -0.15 -1.73 -12.37
N GLY A 114 -0.97 -2.78 -12.24
CA GLY A 114 -0.66 -4.14 -12.69
C GLY A 114 0.38 -4.84 -11.81
N ILE A 115 0.40 -4.52 -10.52
CA ILE A 115 1.14 -5.25 -9.48
C ILE A 115 0.14 -6.13 -8.72
#